data_AF-A0A6B3G7R8-F1
#
_entry.id   AF-A0A6B3G7R8-F1
#
_cell.length_a   1.000
_cell.length_b   1.000
_cell.length_c   1.000
_cell.angle_alpha   90.00
_cell.angle_beta   90.00
_cell.angle_gamma   90.00
#
_symmetry.space_group_name_H-M   'P 1'
#
loop_
_entity.id
_entity.type
_entity.pdbx_description
1 polymer ?
#
loop_
_entity_poly.entity_id
_entity_poly.type
_entity_poly.pdbx_seq_one_letter_code
_entity_poly.pdbx_strand_id
1 'polypeptide(L)'
;LADTTTGPAEAIDQIRDAGIPLLVVEPAKELADVGRRIDTVAEALGVPSAGTELKERTEARIAAVQKSIPDHEDGKKPRVAFL
;
A
#
# COMPACT_ATOMS: atom_id res chain seq x y z
N LEU A 1 1.06 12.72 -5.16
CA LEU A 1 1.36 11.27 -5.13
C LEU A 1 0.35 10.57 -6.03
N ALA A 2 0.79 9.59 -6.83
CA ALA A 2 -0.09 8.76 -7.67
C ALA A 2 0.44 7.32 -7.71
N ASP A 3 -0.33 6.38 -8.26
CA ASP A 3 0.18 5.08 -8.71
C ASP A 3 -0.29 4.76 -10.14
N THR A 4 0.10 3.61 -10.68
CA THR A 4 -0.22 3.21 -12.06
C THR A 4 -1.69 2.85 -12.28
N THR A 5 -2.49 2.79 -11.21
CA THR A 5 -3.95 2.63 -11.29
C THR A 5 -4.69 3.96 -11.19
N THR A 6 -3.96 5.05 -10.96
CA THR A 6 -4.49 6.42 -10.97
C THR A 6 -4.59 6.90 -12.41
N GLY A 7 -5.78 7.30 -12.84
CA GLY A 7 -6.01 7.75 -14.21
C GLY A 7 -7.08 8.85 -14.32
N PRO A 8 -7.35 9.34 -15.55
CA PRO A 8 -6.74 8.92 -16.82
C PRO A 8 -5.27 9.36 -16.96
N ALA A 9 -4.49 8.67 -17.80
CA ALA A 9 -3.05 8.92 -17.95
C ALA A 9 -2.77 10.37 -18.41
N GLU A 10 -3.64 10.89 -19.25
CA GLU A 10 -3.61 12.26 -19.76
C GLU A 10 -3.73 13.30 -18.63
N ALA A 11 -4.46 13.00 -17.55
CA ALA A 11 -4.55 13.90 -16.41
C ALA A 11 -3.25 13.92 -15.59
N ILE A 12 -2.58 12.76 -15.49
CA ILE A 12 -1.26 12.65 -14.84
C ILE A 12 -0.22 13.44 -15.63
N ASP A 13 -0.25 13.34 -16.95
CA ASP A 13 0.67 14.07 -17.83
C ASP A 13 0.42 15.58 -17.76
N GLN A 14 -0.83 16.03 -17.75
CA GLN A 14 -1.17 17.45 -17.55
C GLN A 14 -0.60 18.03 -16.25
N ILE A 15 -0.66 17.29 -15.14
CA ILE A 15 -0.10 17.73 -13.85
C ILE A 15 1.42 17.89 -13.97
N ARG A 16 2.11 16.95 -14.65
CA ARG A 16 3.55 17.03 -14.87
C ARG A 16 3.92 18.20 -15.78
N ASP A 17 3.17 18.42 -16.85
CA ASP A 17 3.38 19.51 -17.81
C ASP A 17 3.18 20.89 -17.16
N ALA A 18 2.34 20.97 -16.12
CA ALA A 18 2.19 22.17 -15.29
C ALA A 18 3.40 22.43 -14.35
N GLY A 19 4.44 21.60 -14.40
CA GLY A 19 5.63 21.72 -13.57
C GLY A 19 5.43 21.26 -12.12
N ILE A 20 4.34 20.55 -11.83
CA ILE A 20 4.04 20.06 -10.48
C ILE A 20 4.80 18.75 -10.25
N PRO A 21 5.66 18.66 -9.21
CA PRO A 21 6.36 17.42 -8.89
C PRO A 21 5.38 16.30 -8.54
N LEU A 22 5.48 15.18 -9.24
CA LEU A 22 4.63 14.02 -9.03
C LEU A 22 5.47 12.77 -8.76
N LEU A 23 5.34 12.23 -7.56
CA LEU A 23 5.83 10.90 -7.22
C LEU A 23 4.78 9.85 -7.58
N VAL A 24 5.18 8.90 -8.42
CA VAL A 24 4.39 7.70 -8.73
C VAL A 24 4.99 6.52 -7.97
N VAL A 25 4.19 5.88 -7.13
CA VAL A 25 4.59 4.69 -6.36
C VAL A 25 3.97 3.44 -6.96
N GLU A 26 4.60 2.28 -6.76
CA GLU A 26 4.05 1.02 -7.23
C GLU A 26 2.74 0.64 -6.48
N PRO A 27 1.76 0.04 -7.18
CA PRO A 27 0.55 -0.46 -6.54
C PRO A 27 0.89 -1.60 -5.57
N ALA A 28 0.26 -1.60 -4.38
CA ALA A 28 0.36 -2.73 -3.47
C ALA A 28 -0.52 -3.87 -3.97
N LYS A 29 0.05 -5.07 -4.12
CA LYS A 29 -0.63 -6.28 -4.59
C LYS A 29 -0.80 -7.31 -3.50
N GLU A 30 0.01 -7.23 -2.45
CA GLU A 30 -0.05 -8.10 -1.28
C GLU A 30 0.17 -7.32 0.02
N LEU A 31 -0.19 -7.94 1.16
CA LEU A 31 -0.02 -7.31 2.48
C LEU A 31 1.45 -6.94 2.78
N ALA A 32 2.40 -7.70 2.23
CA ALA A 32 3.82 -7.42 2.39
C ALA A 32 4.28 -6.13 1.68
N ASP A 33 3.55 -5.67 0.65
CA ASP A 33 3.87 -4.43 -0.07
C ASP A 33 3.55 -3.17 0.75
N VAL A 34 2.70 -3.30 1.78
CA VAL A 34 2.26 -2.16 2.60
C VAL A 34 3.45 -1.49 3.28
N GLY A 35 4.36 -2.28 3.86
CA GLY A 35 5.58 -1.77 4.50
C GLY A 35 6.49 -1.05 3.51
N ARG A 36 6.73 -1.66 2.34
CA ARG A 36 7.56 -1.08 1.28
C ARG A 36 7.02 0.27 0.81
N ARG A 37 5.69 0.38 0.66
CA ARG A 37 5.04 1.62 0.21
C ARG A 37 5.10 2.73 1.26
N ILE A 38 5.03 2.38 2.55
CA ILE A 38 5.25 3.33 3.64
C ILE A 38 6.68 3.89 3.55
N ASP A 39 7.68 3.03 3.40
CA ASP A 39 9.08 3.44 3.28
C ASP A 39 9.30 4.39 2.09
N THR A 40 8.81 4.01 0.89
CA THR A 40 8.94 4.84 -0.33
C THR A 40 8.34 6.24 -0.16
N VAL A 41 7.16 6.34 0.47
CA VAL A 41 6.51 7.65 0.68
C VAL A 41 7.25 8.45 1.76
N ALA A 42 7.68 7.81 2.84
CA ALA A 42 8.42 8.49 3.91
C ALA A 42 9.76 9.04 3.44
N GLU A 43 10.48 8.28 2.61
CA GLU A 43 11.73 8.73 1.96
C GLU A 43 11.47 9.94 1.06
N ALA A 44 10.46 9.87 0.19
CA ALA A 44 10.15 10.97 -0.73
C ALA A 44 9.70 12.26 -0.03
N LEU A 45 9.11 12.15 1.17
CA LEU A 45 8.70 13.29 1.99
C LEU A 45 9.77 13.74 3.00
N GLY A 46 10.91 13.03 3.10
CA GLY A 46 11.98 13.36 4.03
C GLY A 46 11.66 13.10 5.50
N VAL A 47 10.78 12.12 5.80
CA VAL A 47 10.31 11.80 7.16
C VAL A 47 10.56 10.34 7.56
N PRO A 48 11.81 9.83 7.46
CA PRO A 48 12.10 8.41 7.65
C PRO A 48 11.69 7.88 9.03
N SER A 49 11.88 8.65 10.11
CA SER A 49 11.49 8.22 11.46
C SER A 49 9.98 8.00 11.61
N ALA A 50 9.17 8.88 11.03
CA ALA A 50 7.71 8.72 11.01
C ALA A 50 7.28 7.54 10.12
N GLY A 51 8.03 7.29 9.03
CA GLY A 51 7.88 6.10 8.20
C GLY A 51 8.08 4.81 8.98
N THR A 52 9.19 4.70 9.72
CA THR A 52 9.50 3.54 10.57
C THR A 52 8.40 3.29 11.60
N GLU A 53 7.98 4.33 12.34
CA GLU A 53 6.93 4.20 13.35
C GLU A 53 5.60 3.71 12.72
N LEU A 54 5.23 4.27 11.57
CA LEU A 54 4.03 3.87 10.85
C LEU A 54 4.11 2.42 10.37
N LYS A 55 5.26 2.01 9.83
CA LYS A 55 5.52 0.65 9.33
C LYS A 55 5.39 -0.37 10.45
N GLU A 56 6.12 -0.18 11.55
CA GLU A 56 6.09 -1.08 12.71
C GLU A 56 4.67 -1.24 13.27
N ARG A 57 3.96 -0.12 13.45
CA ARG A 57 2.57 -0.14 13.93
C ARG A 57 1.65 -0.90 12.98
N THR A 58 1.85 -0.76 11.67
CA THR A 58 1.01 -1.39 10.64
C THR A 58 1.27 -2.89 10.57
N GLU A 59 2.54 -3.30 10.54
CA GLU A 59 2.95 -4.71 10.56
C GLU A 59 2.48 -5.42 11.82
N ALA A 60 2.59 -4.78 12.99
CA ALA A 60 2.09 -5.32 14.25
C ALA A 60 0.57 -5.56 14.23
N ARG A 61 -0.20 -4.64 13.64
CA ARG A 61 -1.67 -4.80 13.50
C ARG A 61 -2.04 -5.90 12.53
N ILE A 62 -1.36 -6.01 11.39
CA ILE A 62 -1.56 -7.09 10.42
C ILE A 62 -1.28 -8.44 11.08
N ALA A 63 -0.13 -8.57 11.75
CA ALA A 63 0.24 -9.80 12.44
C ALA A 63 -0.72 -10.16 13.58
N ALA A 64 -1.26 -9.17 14.30
CA ALA A 64 -2.25 -9.41 15.35
C ALA A 64 -3.56 -9.97 14.79
N VAL A 65 -4.08 -9.40 13.69
CA VAL A 65 -5.34 -9.86 13.08
C VAL A 65 -5.16 -11.19 12.36
N GLN A 66 -4.00 -11.47 11.75
CA GLN A 66 -3.73 -12.78 11.16
C GLN A 66 -3.85 -13.92 12.17
N LYS A 67 -3.50 -13.69 13.43
CA LYS A 67 -3.65 -14.67 14.52
C LYS A 67 -5.10 -14.92 14.93
N SER A 68 -6.02 -14.01 14.62
CA SER A 68 -7.45 -14.19 14.92
C SER A 68 -8.22 -14.87 13.79
N ILE A 69 -7.57 -15.19 12.67
CA ILE A 69 -8.22 -15.91 11.56
C ILE A 69 -8.43 -17.36 12.01
N PRO A 70 -9.69 -17.83 12.11
CA PRO A 70 -9.96 -19.19 12.55
C PRO A 70 -9.49 -20.20 11.50
N ASP A 71 -8.95 -21.32 11.96
CA ASP A 71 -8.79 -22.49 11.12
C ASP A 71 -10.17 -23.02 10.74
N HIS A 72 -10.36 -23.38 9.47
CA HIS A 72 -11.62 -23.96 9.02
C HIS A 72 -11.69 -25.44 9.44
N GLU A 73 -12.73 -25.82 10.19
CA GLU A 73 -12.97 -27.16 10.75
C GLU A 73 -12.82 -28.30 9.71
N ASP A 74 -13.24 -28.07 8.47
CA ASP A 74 -13.15 -29.05 7.37
C ASP A 74 -11.89 -28.91 6.50
N GLY A 75 -10.95 -28.01 6.85
CA GLY A 75 -9.78 -27.66 6.05
C GLY A 75 -10.09 -26.93 4.73
N LYS A 76 -11.37 -26.70 4.42
CA LYS A 76 -11.82 -26.08 3.16
C LYS A 76 -12.08 -24.58 3.35
N LYS A 77 -11.28 -23.77 2.66
CA LYS A 77 -11.48 -22.32 2.59
C LYS A 77 -12.73 -21.97 1.77
N PRO A 78 -13.55 -20.99 2.19
CA PRO A 78 -14.71 -20.55 1.41
C PRO A 78 -14.26 -19.99 0.06
N ARG A 79 -15.07 -20.22 -0.98
CA ARG A 79 -14.86 -19.63 -2.31
C ARG A 79 -15.43 -18.22 -2.30
N VAL A 80 -14.58 -17.23 -2.50
CA VAL A 80 -14.94 -15.81 -2.50
C VAL A 80 -14.60 -15.20 -3.85
N ALA A 81 -15.46 -14.33 -4.36
CA ALA A 81 -15.20 -13.51 -5.53
C ALA A 81 -15.41 -12.03 -5.14
N PHE A 82 -14.51 -11.17 -5.58
CA PHE A 82 -14.70 -9.73 -5.56
C PHE A 82 -15.29 -9.35 -6.93
N LEU A 83 -16.52 -8.83 -6.95
CA LEU A 83 -17.26 -8.47 -8.17
C LEU A 83 -17.15 -6.97 -8.45
#